data_AF-A0A316UEL4-F1
#
_entry.id   AF-A0A316UEL4-F1
#
_cell.length_a   1.000
_cell.length_b   1.000
_cell.length_c   1.000
_cell.angle_alpha   90.00
_cell.angle_beta   90.00
_cell.angle_gamma   90.00
#
_symmetry.space_group_name_H-M   'P 1'
#
loop_
_entity.id
_entity.type
_entity.pdbx_description
1 polymer ?
#
loop_
_entity_poly.entity_id
_entity_poly.type
_entity_poly.pdbx_seq_one_letter_code
_entity_poly.pdbx_strand_id
1 'polypeptide(L)'
;MSHSPSSPPATAATAASPPPSAREAIAAAAQARLASARHGGTGSEAEAQRAKDEADHLLLCRRIVDLQIRRDNGYDKAFECLKTLDTLLSNILSHPTEEKYRSFKSENPRLQRSVLSVPGGTDYLLQAGFGTRTVEFKQQWYLHSSVQPPSTSSEASPASASASPSTSTSTSTVSSGNAQKWRRLQLAHRVLQERLGESEERAVQKREQARREAEVEKNRAARVLQEAQEDRERVALRAQRERLARARGQEEPRGGGAGVGPSAVTGSRSGAVYQQPPPGNRPEYRVNTSTLVGAGNQHNAGSSSDEPGAGIDRSDYTAEVPFDEPSSRGEEAELDDEDEQGDKPPPYGREEWGSGRRLGS
;
A
#
# COMPACT_ATOMS: atom_id res chain seq x y z
N MET A 1 -64.05 -20.91 -25.40
CA MET A 1 -64.66 -19.62 -25.04
C MET A 1 -63.73 -18.54 -25.54
N SER A 2 -64.06 -18.04 -26.74
CA SER A 2 -63.19 -17.24 -27.60
C SER A 2 -63.88 -15.90 -27.78
N HIS A 3 -63.35 -14.85 -27.16
CA HIS A 3 -63.88 -13.49 -27.31
C HIS A 3 -62.99 -12.69 -28.25
N SER A 4 -63.47 -12.53 -29.48
CA SER A 4 -62.96 -11.59 -30.48
C SER A 4 -63.36 -10.15 -30.09
N PRO A 5 -62.42 -9.19 -29.99
CA PRO A 5 -62.78 -7.79 -29.88
C PRO A 5 -63.08 -7.17 -31.25
N SER A 6 -64.23 -6.52 -31.27
CA SER A 6 -64.85 -5.70 -32.31
C SER A 6 -63.91 -4.65 -32.91
N SER A 7 -63.84 -4.61 -34.25
CA SER A 7 -63.23 -3.52 -35.01
C SER A 7 -64.08 -2.24 -34.94
N PRO A 8 -63.48 -1.05 -34.76
CA PRO A 8 -64.18 0.22 -34.88
C PRO A 8 -64.31 0.66 -36.36
N PRO A 9 -65.31 1.51 -36.68
CA PRO A 9 -65.60 1.96 -38.03
C PRO A 9 -64.57 2.97 -38.55
N ALA A 10 -64.18 2.79 -39.81
CA ALA A 10 -63.35 3.70 -40.57
C ALA A 10 -64.10 5.04 -40.81
N THR A 11 -63.73 6.08 -40.07
CA THR A 11 -64.08 7.46 -40.39
C THR A 11 -63.16 7.95 -41.51
N ALA A 12 -63.71 8.08 -42.72
CA ALA A 12 -63.07 8.72 -43.85
C ALA A 12 -62.91 10.23 -43.57
N ALA A 13 -61.74 10.63 -43.09
CA ALA A 13 -61.37 12.01 -42.93
C ALA A 13 -61.01 12.62 -44.29
N THR A 14 -61.86 13.52 -44.76
CA THR A 14 -61.66 14.40 -45.91
C THR A 14 -60.32 15.13 -45.80
N ALA A 15 -59.42 14.85 -46.76
CA ALA A 15 -58.11 15.47 -46.88
C ALA A 15 -58.24 16.95 -47.28
N ALA A 16 -58.38 17.83 -46.28
CA ALA A 16 -58.17 19.26 -46.46
C ALA A 16 -56.67 19.50 -46.73
N SER A 17 -56.34 19.98 -47.92
CA SER A 17 -54.97 20.38 -48.28
C SER A 17 -54.46 21.40 -47.26
N PRO A 18 -53.30 21.14 -46.60
CA PRO A 18 -52.74 22.07 -45.64
C PRO A 18 -52.35 23.37 -46.34
N PRO A 19 -52.56 24.54 -45.70
CA PRO A 19 -52.16 25.83 -46.25
C PRO A 19 -50.65 25.83 -46.54
N PRO A 20 -50.19 26.57 -47.56
CA PRO A 20 -48.81 26.51 -48.05
C PRO A 20 -47.74 26.76 -46.96
N SER A 21 -48.05 27.50 -45.90
CA SER A 21 -47.13 27.75 -44.77
C SER A 21 -46.84 26.51 -43.91
N ALA A 22 -47.77 25.55 -43.81
CA ALA A 22 -47.56 24.34 -43.02
C ALA A 22 -46.59 23.36 -43.70
N ARG A 23 -46.53 23.37 -45.04
CA ARG A 23 -45.61 22.50 -45.79
C ARG A 23 -44.15 22.96 -45.64
N GLU A 24 -43.88 24.26 -45.65
CA GLU A 24 -42.55 24.81 -45.40
C GLU A 24 -42.09 24.52 -43.96
N ALA A 25 -42.97 24.66 -42.97
CA ALA A 25 -42.64 24.34 -41.58
C ALA A 25 -42.28 22.86 -41.38
N ILE A 26 -43.01 21.94 -42.04
CA ILE A 26 -42.71 20.51 -41.99
C ILE A 26 -41.39 20.19 -42.70
N ALA A 27 -41.11 20.81 -43.84
CA ALA A 27 -39.85 20.63 -44.57
C ALA A 27 -38.64 21.16 -43.77
N ALA A 28 -38.77 22.32 -43.14
CA ALA A 28 -37.75 22.90 -42.27
C ALA A 28 -37.49 22.03 -41.02
N ALA A 29 -38.55 21.53 -40.38
CA ALA A 29 -38.41 20.62 -39.24
C ALA A 29 -37.74 19.28 -39.61
N ALA A 30 -38.03 18.74 -40.81
CA ALA A 30 -37.39 17.54 -41.32
C ALA A 30 -35.89 17.76 -41.61
N GLN A 31 -35.52 18.90 -42.21
CA GLN A 31 -34.11 19.26 -42.42
C GLN A 31 -33.36 19.47 -41.11
N ALA A 32 -33.98 20.11 -40.11
CA ALA A 32 -33.39 20.27 -38.77
C ALA A 32 -33.10 18.92 -38.11
N ARG A 33 -34.03 17.95 -38.21
CA ARG A 33 -33.82 16.58 -37.68
C ARG A 33 -32.69 15.84 -38.39
N LEU A 34 -32.57 15.98 -39.71
CA LEU A 34 -31.48 15.39 -40.50
C LEU A 34 -30.11 16.03 -40.17
N ALA A 35 -30.07 17.34 -39.90
CA ALA A 35 -28.86 18.02 -39.45
C ALA A 35 -28.43 17.54 -38.05
N SER A 36 -29.36 17.41 -37.10
CA SER A 36 -29.08 16.87 -35.77
C SER A 36 -28.66 15.40 -35.79
N ALA A 37 -29.28 14.57 -36.63
CA ALA A 37 -28.90 13.15 -36.78
C ALA A 37 -27.49 12.97 -37.36
N ARG A 38 -27.06 13.88 -38.25
CA ARG A 38 -25.68 13.89 -38.78
C ARG A 38 -24.64 14.31 -37.75
N HIS A 39 -25.01 15.08 -36.73
CA HIS A 39 -24.08 15.52 -35.68
C HIS A 39 -24.03 14.57 -34.48
N GLY A 40 -25.04 13.71 -34.28
CA GLY A 40 -25.09 12.79 -33.13
C GLY A 40 -24.24 11.51 -33.26
N GLY A 41 -23.91 11.07 -34.48
CA GLY A 41 -23.29 9.75 -34.69
C GLY A 41 -21.76 9.69 -34.55
N THR A 42 -21.04 10.77 -34.88
CA THR A 42 -19.56 10.75 -34.95
C THR A 42 -18.88 10.98 -33.60
N GLY A 43 -19.58 11.58 -32.63
CA GLY A 43 -19.03 11.83 -31.29
C GLY A 43 -18.87 10.55 -30.47
N SER A 44 -19.82 9.62 -30.57
CA SER A 44 -19.86 8.43 -29.70
C SER A 44 -18.72 7.45 -29.97
N GLU A 45 -18.36 7.23 -31.24
CA GLU A 45 -17.28 6.29 -31.59
C GLU A 45 -15.90 6.85 -31.22
N ALA A 46 -15.68 8.15 -31.44
CA ALA A 46 -14.43 8.82 -31.06
C ALA A 46 -14.24 8.88 -29.53
N GLU A 47 -15.33 9.03 -28.76
CA GLU A 47 -15.28 9.00 -27.30
C GLU A 47 -15.01 7.58 -26.77
N ALA A 48 -15.67 6.56 -27.33
CA ALA A 48 -15.41 5.16 -26.99
C ALA A 48 -13.94 4.78 -27.26
N GLN A 49 -13.39 5.22 -28.39
CA GLN A 49 -11.99 4.98 -28.72
C GLN A 49 -11.03 5.66 -27.71
N ARG A 50 -11.32 6.91 -27.29
CA ARG A 50 -10.53 7.60 -26.26
C ARG A 50 -10.57 6.87 -24.92
N ALA A 51 -11.75 6.44 -24.49
CA ALA A 51 -11.90 5.68 -23.24
C ALA A 51 -11.09 4.37 -23.27
N LYS A 52 -11.10 3.68 -24.42
CA LYS A 52 -10.27 2.49 -24.63
C LYS A 52 -8.78 2.81 -24.57
N ASP A 53 -8.32 3.83 -25.30
CA ASP A 53 -6.92 4.26 -25.30
C ASP A 53 -6.43 4.63 -23.87
N GLU A 54 -7.30 5.24 -23.07
CA GLU A 54 -7.02 5.58 -21.67
C GLU A 54 -6.92 4.34 -20.77
N ALA A 55 -7.83 3.38 -20.95
CA ALA A 55 -7.77 2.11 -20.22
C ALA A 55 -6.49 1.33 -20.56
N ASP A 56 -6.14 1.25 -21.85
CA ASP A 56 -4.92 0.60 -22.31
C ASP A 56 -3.67 1.31 -21.76
N HIS A 57 -3.69 2.64 -21.70
CA HIS A 57 -2.61 3.43 -21.13
C HIS A 57 -2.45 3.20 -19.61
N LEU A 58 -3.55 3.15 -18.86
CA LEU A 58 -3.53 2.83 -17.43
C LEU A 58 -2.97 1.43 -17.18
N LEU A 59 -3.37 0.44 -17.97
CA LEU A 59 -2.85 -0.92 -17.88
C LEU A 59 -1.35 -0.98 -18.16
N LEU A 60 -0.86 -0.21 -19.13
CA LEU A 60 0.57 -0.13 -19.45
C LEU A 60 1.37 0.49 -18.30
N CYS A 61 0.91 1.62 -17.75
CA CYS A 61 1.55 2.25 -16.59
C CYS A 61 1.58 1.32 -15.38
N ARG A 62 0.46 0.65 -15.07
CA ARG A 62 0.39 -0.35 -14.00
C ARG A 62 1.37 -1.50 -14.23
N ARG A 63 1.44 -2.01 -15.46
CA ARG A 63 2.37 -3.09 -15.83
C ARG A 63 3.83 -2.70 -15.61
N ILE A 64 4.23 -1.48 -15.99
CA ILE A 64 5.60 -0.99 -15.76
C ILE A 64 5.90 -0.93 -14.26
N VAL A 65 5.00 -0.34 -13.48
CA VAL A 65 5.18 -0.23 -12.02
C VAL A 65 5.31 -1.61 -11.38
N ASP A 66 4.39 -2.53 -11.67
CA ASP A 66 4.37 -3.83 -10.99
C ASP A 66 5.45 -4.78 -11.49
N LEU A 67 5.69 -4.86 -12.80
CA LEU A 67 6.60 -5.85 -13.38
C LEU A 67 8.05 -5.37 -13.49
N GLN A 68 8.30 -4.08 -13.69
CA GLN A 68 9.68 -3.58 -13.87
C GLN A 68 10.18 -2.86 -12.62
N ILE A 69 9.38 -1.95 -12.04
CA ILE A 69 9.85 -1.18 -10.89
C ILE A 69 9.81 -2.03 -9.61
N ARG A 70 8.66 -2.61 -9.25
CA ARG A 70 8.50 -3.30 -7.97
C ARG A 70 9.12 -4.69 -7.93
N ARG A 71 9.02 -5.45 -9.02
CA ARG A 71 9.49 -6.83 -9.08
C ARG A 71 11.01 -6.93 -9.21
N ASP A 72 11.61 -6.10 -10.05
CA ASP A 72 13.05 -6.22 -10.36
C ASP A 72 13.93 -5.42 -9.39
N ASN A 73 13.34 -4.70 -8.43
CA ASN A 73 14.05 -3.90 -7.43
C ASN A 73 13.65 -4.25 -6.00
N GLY A 74 14.55 -3.98 -5.05
CA GLY A 74 14.23 -4.06 -3.63
C GLY A 74 13.14 -3.03 -3.25
N TYR A 75 12.33 -3.39 -2.24
CA TYR A 75 11.18 -2.60 -1.80
C TYR A 75 11.52 -1.11 -1.56
N ASP A 76 12.62 -0.82 -0.87
CA ASP A 76 13.01 0.55 -0.54
C ASP A 76 13.36 1.37 -1.79
N LYS A 77 14.10 0.79 -2.73
CA LYS A 77 14.47 1.45 -4.00
C LYS A 77 13.24 1.68 -4.88
N ALA A 78 12.36 0.68 -4.97
CA ALA A 78 11.11 0.81 -5.71
C ALA A 78 10.23 1.92 -5.12
N PHE A 79 10.09 1.96 -3.79
CA PHE A 79 9.31 2.99 -3.10
C PHE A 79 9.91 4.39 -3.29
N GLU A 80 11.24 4.54 -3.17
CA GLU A 80 11.92 5.82 -3.41
C GLU A 80 11.75 6.31 -4.87
N CYS A 81 11.79 5.37 -5.83
CA CYS A 81 11.53 5.64 -7.24
C CYS A 81 10.10 6.18 -7.44
N LEU A 82 9.10 5.45 -6.94
CA LEU A 82 7.68 5.82 -7.07
C LEU A 82 7.40 7.18 -6.40
N LYS A 83 7.96 7.43 -5.22
CA LYS A 83 7.83 8.71 -4.52
C LYS A 83 8.46 9.88 -5.28
N THR A 84 9.62 9.64 -5.90
CA THR A 84 10.28 10.65 -6.73
C THR A 84 9.47 10.95 -7.99
N LEU A 85 8.95 9.91 -8.65
CA LEU A 85 8.07 10.05 -9.82
C LEU A 85 6.79 10.82 -9.45
N ASP A 86 6.15 10.49 -8.34
CA ASP A 86 4.95 11.17 -7.84
C ASP A 86 5.21 12.67 -7.61
N THR A 87 6.32 13.00 -6.93
CA THR A 87 6.73 14.39 -6.71
C THR A 87 6.96 15.13 -8.04
N LEU A 88 7.61 14.50 -9.02
CA LEU A 88 7.83 15.09 -10.34
C LEU A 88 6.51 15.38 -11.07
N LEU A 89 5.61 14.39 -11.14
CA LEU A 89 4.34 14.54 -11.85
C LEU A 89 3.42 15.54 -11.13
N SER A 90 3.35 15.48 -9.81
CA SER A 90 2.56 16.39 -8.96
C SER A 90 2.99 17.85 -9.11
N ASN A 91 4.31 18.11 -9.13
CA ASN A 91 4.84 19.46 -9.36
C ASN A 91 4.43 20.02 -10.73
N ILE A 92 4.46 19.19 -11.78
CA ILE A 92 4.06 19.60 -13.13
C ILE A 92 2.56 19.88 -13.19
N LEU A 93 1.73 19.02 -12.59
CA LEU A 93 0.28 19.17 -12.56
C LEU A 93 -0.15 20.42 -11.77
N SER A 94 0.57 20.74 -10.69
CA SER A 94 0.31 21.90 -9.83
C SER A 94 0.81 23.22 -10.45
N HIS A 95 1.95 23.17 -11.13
CA HIS A 95 2.61 24.33 -11.73
C HIS A 95 2.78 24.14 -13.24
N PRO A 96 1.69 24.10 -14.01
CA PRO A 96 1.79 23.83 -15.43
C PRO A 96 2.63 24.89 -16.11
N THR A 97 2.54 26.18 -15.79
CA THR A 97 3.25 27.24 -16.53
C THR A 97 4.76 27.28 -16.30
N GLU A 98 5.28 26.61 -15.27
CA GLU A 98 6.69 26.73 -14.85
C GLU A 98 7.60 25.74 -15.60
N GLU A 99 8.45 26.26 -16.50
CA GLU A 99 9.33 25.44 -17.34
C GLU A 99 10.36 24.59 -16.58
N LYS A 100 10.78 25.04 -15.38
CA LYS A 100 11.73 24.30 -14.52
C LYS A 100 11.21 22.93 -14.09
N TYR A 101 9.88 22.75 -13.98
CA TYR A 101 9.30 21.46 -13.62
C TYR A 101 9.06 20.58 -14.85
N ARG A 102 8.92 21.19 -16.03
CA ARG A 102 8.72 20.49 -17.31
C ARG A 102 10.00 19.89 -17.86
N SER A 103 11.18 20.23 -17.35
CA SER A 103 12.44 19.69 -17.84
C SER A 103 13.48 19.48 -16.76
N PHE A 104 14.29 18.44 -16.89
CA PHE A 104 15.39 18.17 -15.97
C PHE A 104 16.59 17.54 -16.68
N LYS A 105 17.79 17.82 -16.17
CA LYS A 105 19.04 17.26 -16.69
C LYS A 105 19.21 15.83 -16.19
N SER A 106 19.70 14.94 -17.07
CA SER A 106 20.05 13.56 -16.69
C SER A 106 21.14 13.47 -15.62
N GLU A 107 22.01 14.48 -15.54
CA GLU A 107 23.10 14.60 -14.56
C GLU A 107 22.63 14.87 -13.12
N ASN A 108 21.33 15.11 -12.88
CA ASN A 108 20.84 15.34 -11.53
C ASN A 108 21.06 14.07 -10.68
N PRO A 109 21.95 14.08 -9.67
CA PRO A 109 22.37 12.88 -8.96
C PRO A 109 21.24 12.25 -8.13
N ARG A 110 20.21 13.01 -7.80
CA ARG A 110 19.01 12.49 -7.13
C ARG A 110 18.17 11.69 -8.11
N LEU A 111 17.80 12.29 -9.24
CA LEU A 111 16.99 11.63 -10.27
C LEU A 111 17.71 10.46 -10.92
N GLN A 112 19.03 10.57 -11.08
CA GLN A 112 19.85 9.50 -11.63
C GLN A 112 19.80 8.26 -10.73
N ARG A 113 19.96 8.43 -9.42
CA ARG A 113 19.92 7.31 -8.46
C ARG A 113 18.51 6.77 -8.28
N SER A 114 17.50 7.62 -8.10
CA SER A 114 16.16 7.14 -7.74
C SER A 114 15.28 6.74 -8.91
N VAL A 115 15.44 7.33 -10.11
CA VAL A 115 14.55 7.07 -11.25
C VAL A 115 15.30 6.49 -12.45
N LEU A 116 16.38 7.12 -12.91
CA LEU A 116 17.04 6.72 -14.16
C LEU A 116 17.85 5.43 -14.04
N SER A 117 18.35 5.09 -12.85
CA SER A 117 19.07 3.84 -12.60
C SER A 117 18.16 2.64 -12.30
N VAL A 118 16.87 2.90 -12.06
CA VAL A 118 15.88 1.88 -11.69
C VAL A 118 15.24 1.30 -12.95
N PRO A 119 15.29 -0.03 -13.19
CA PRO A 119 14.55 -0.68 -14.27
C PRO A 119 13.08 -0.27 -14.30
N GLY A 120 12.60 0.17 -15.46
CA GLY A 120 11.24 0.68 -15.65
C GLY A 120 11.01 2.15 -15.29
N GLY A 121 11.92 2.81 -14.58
CA GLY A 121 11.78 4.22 -14.22
C GLY A 121 11.79 5.14 -15.45
N THR A 122 12.70 4.90 -16.40
CA THR A 122 12.76 5.61 -17.69
C THR A 122 11.55 5.32 -18.56
N ASP A 123 11.12 4.06 -18.61
CA ASP A 123 9.96 3.64 -19.41
C ASP A 123 8.68 4.30 -18.88
N TYR A 124 8.55 4.44 -17.57
CA TYR A 124 7.44 5.14 -16.93
C TYR A 124 7.41 6.63 -17.32
N LEU A 125 8.56 7.31 -17.32
CA LEU A 125 8.65 8.70 -17.76
C LEU A 125 8.23 8.86 -19.24
N LEU A 126 8.66 7.95 -20.11
CA LEU A 126 8.24 7.94 -21.52
C LEU A 126 6.72 7.77 -21.65
N GLN A 127 6.12 6.87 -20.87
CA GLN A 127 4.65 6.71 -20.86
C GLN A 127 3.92 7.94 -20.31
N ALA A 128 4.47 8.59 -19.27
CA ALA A 128 3.94 9.85 -18.74
C ALA A 128 4.05 11.01 -19.75
N GLY A 129 4.76 10.84 -20.86
CA GLY A 129 4.84 11.79 -21.97
C GLY A 129 6.15 12.59 -22.04
N PHE A 130 7.14 12.25 -21.20
CA PHE A 130 8.47 12.86 -21.31
C PHE A 130 9.18 12.37 -22.57
N GLY A 131 9.95 13.26 -23.18
CA GLY A 131 10.92 12.94 -24.21
C GLY A 131 12.33 13.31 -23.77
N THR A 132 13.31 12.88 -24.55
CA THR A 132 14.73 13.22 -24.35
C THR A 132 15.21 14.09 -25.49
N ARG A 133 15.99 15.13 -25.17
CA ARG A 133 16.71 15.97 -26.15
C ARG A 133 18.13 16.20 -25.66
N THR A 134 19.02 16.55 -26.58
CA THR A 134 20.39 16.94 -26.24
C THR A 134 20.47 18.47 -26.22
N VAL A 135 20.85 19.05 -25.08
CA VAL A 135 21.11 20.48 -24.93
C VAL A 135 22.52 20.62 -24.40
N GLU A 136 23.37 21.43 -25.07
CA GLU A 136 24.77 21.61 -24.68
C GLU A 136 25.55 20.28 -24.55
N PHE A 137 25.34 19.35 -25.49
CA PHE A 137 25.92 17.99 -25.45
C PHE A 137 25.54 17.14 -24.23
N LYS A 138 24.50 17.54 -23.48
CA LYS A 138 23.98 16.79 -22.33
C LYS A 138 22.55 16.33 -22.58
N GLN A 139 22.24 15.11 -22.16
CA GLN A 139 20.87 14.58 -22.28
C GLN A 139 19.96 15.27 -21.25
N GLN A 140 18.87 15.87 -21.74
CA GLN A 140 17.84 16.53 -20.96
C GLN A 140 16.49 15.85 -21.21
N TRP A 141 15.78 15.53 -20.13
CA TRP A 141 14.41 15.06 -20.17
C TRP A 141 13.47 16.27 -20.17
N TYR A 142 12.43 16.24 -21.00
CA TYR A 142 11.49 17.34 -21.12
C TYR A 142 10.07 16.86 -21.47
N LEU A 143 9.08 17.54 -20.93
CA LEU A 143 7.68 17.42 -21.31
C LEU A 143 7.40 18.47 -22.39
N HIS A 144 6.81 18.07 -23.52
CA HIS A 144 6.57 18.99 -24.64
C HIS A 144 5.60 20.13 -24.22
N SER A 145 6.17 21.32 -24.04
CA SER A 145 5.56 22.54 -23.51
C SER A 145 4.78 23.34 -24.56
N SER A 146 3.95 22.69 -25.38
CA SER A 146 3.05 23.41 -26.28
C SER A 146 1.68 23.69 -25.63
N VAL A 147 1.51 23.29 -24.37
CA VAL A 147 0.24 23.37 -23.65
C VAL A 147 0.30 24.57 -22.73
N GLN A 148 -0.24 25.70 -23.18
CA GLN A 148 -0.94 26.55 -22.23
C GLN A 148 -2.17 25.74 -21.77
N PRO A 149 -2.46 25.65 -20.46
CA PRO A 149 -3.77 25.17 -20.03
C PRO A 149 -4.83 25.95 -20.81
N PRO A 150 -5.96 25.34 -21.22
CA PRO A 150 -7.02 26.08 -21.89
C PRO A 150 -7.35 27.25 -20.97
N SER A 151 -6.93 28.45 -21.36
CA SER A 151 -7.09 29.61 -20.53
C SER A 151 -8.59 29.72 -20.31
N THR A 152 -9.02 29.61 -19.06
CA THR A 152 -10.39 29.86 -18.62
C THR A 152 -10.71 31.35 -18.72
N SER A 153 -10.21 32.02 -19.77
CA SER A 153 -10.55 33.37 -20.18
C SER A 153 -11.91 33.34 -20.85
N SER A 154 -12.91 32.97 -20.06
CA SER A 154 -14.30 33.39 -20.20
C SER A 154 -14.42 34.76 -19.54
N GLU A 155 -13.72 35.76 -20.08
CA GLU A 155 -14.07 37.16 -19.84
C GLU A 155 -14.59 37.66 -21.17
N ALA A 156 -15.91 37.61 -21.28
CA ALA A 156 -16.67 38.12 -22.40
C ALA A 156 -16.30 39.59 -22.61
N SER A 157 -15.54 39.87 -23.67
CA SER A 157 -15.40 41.22 -24.22
C SER A 157 -16.32 41.30 -25.45
N PRO A 158 -17.53 41.87 -25.31
CA PRO A 158 -18.43 42.07 -26.43
C PRO A 158 -18.15 43.43 -27.06
N ALA A 159 -17.43 43.48 -28.17
CA ALA A 159 -17.65 44.45 -29.26
C ALA A 159 -16.47 44.44 -30.24
N SER A 160 -16.69 43.85 -31.42
CA SER A 160 -16.48 44.54 -32.69
C SER A 160 -16.84 43.57 -33.81
N ALA A 161 -18.05 43.75 -34.35
CA ALA A 161 -18.50 43.11 -35.56
C ALA A 161 -17.79 43.77 -36.76
N SER A 162 -16.88 43.06 -37.40
CA SER A 162 -16.49 43.35 -38.77
C SER A 162 -16.11 42.04 -39.47
N ALA A 163 -16.98 41.66 -40.40
CA ALA A 163 -16.94 40.41 -41.13
C ALA A 163 -15.86 40.43 -42.21
N SER A 164 -15.03 39.39 -42.27
CA SER A 164 -14.27 39.02 -43.47
C SER A 164 -14.07 37.49 -43.47
N PRO A 165 -14.57 36.78 -44.50
CA PRO A 165 -14.44 35.33 -44.61
C PRO A 165 -13.15 34.96 -45.35
N SER A 166 -12.04 34.81 -44.61
CA SER A 166 -10.79 34.25 -45.15
C SER A 166 -10.68 32.77 -44.79
N THR A 167 -11.01 31.92 -45.75
CA THR A 167 -10.72 30.48 -45.79
C THR A 167 -9.25 30.20 -45.44
N SER A 168 -9.00 29.73 -44.22
CA SER A 168 -7.72 29.22 -43.75
C SER A 168 -7.95 27.90 -43.02
N THR A 169 -7.83 26.81 -43.76
CA THR A 169 -8.18 25.44 -43.33
C THR A 169 -6.91 24.59 -43.26
N SER A 170 -6.04 24.79 -42.26
CA SER A 170 -4.85 23.92 -42.10
C SER A 170 -4.25 23.77 -40.69
N THR A 171 -4.74 24.44 -39.64
CA THR A 171 -4.04 24.51 -38.33
C THR A 171 -4.64 23.70 -37.19
N SER A 172 -5.72 22.92 -37.38
CA SER A 172 -6.44 22.31 -36.24
C SER A 172 -5.88 20.99 -35.69
N THR A 173 -4.89 20.35 -36.31
CA THR A 173 -4.43 19.00 -35.90
C THR A 173 -3.42 19.00 -34.75
N VAL A 174 -2.64 20.07 -34.56
CA VAL A 174 -1.55 20.10 -33.56
C VAL A 174 -2.09 20.23 -32.12
N SER A 175 -3.22 20.90 -31.93
CA SER A 175 -3.81 21.13 -30.60
C SER A 175 -4.28 19.82 -29.93
N SER A 176 -4.78 18.86 -30.70
CA SER A 176 -5.33 17.60 -30.15
C SER A 176 -4.26 16.73 -29.46
N GLY A 177 -3.02 16.72 -29.98
CA GLY A 177 -1.96 15.88 -29.42
C GLY A 177 -1.50 16.34 -28.03
N ASN A 178 -1.60 17.63 -27.76
CA ASN A 178 -1.21 18.24 -26.49
C ASN A 178 -2.16 17.88 -25.35
N ALA A 179 -3.46 17.99 -25.60
CA ALA A 179 -4.48 17.60 -24.62
C ALA A 179 -4.36 16.11 -24.26
N GLN A 180 -4.06 15.25 -25.23
CA GLN A 180 -3.83 13.82 -24.98
C GLN A 180 -2.61 13.57 -24.10
N LYS A 181 -1.48 14.27 -24.34
CA LYS A 181 -0.28 14.14 -23.49
C LYS A 181 -0.54 14.55 -22.04
N TRP A 182 -1.27 15.64 -21.83
CA TRP A 182 -1.66 16.07 -20.48
C TRP A 182 -2.57 15.05 -19.79
N ARG A 183 -3.52 14.48 -20.54
CA ARG A 183 -4.39 13.43 -20.01
C ARG A 183 -3.60 12.17 -19.63
N ARG A 184 -2.62 11.78 -20.44
CA ARG A 184 -1.68 10.67 -20.12
C ARG A 184 -0.89 10.94 -18.84
N LEU A 185 -0.36 12.16 -18.67
CA LEU A 185 0.32 12.58 -17.45
C LEU A 185 -0.57 12.42 -16.21
N GLN A 186 -1.83 12.86 -16.30
CA GLN A 186 -2.81 12.72 -15.21
C GLN A 186 -3.12 11.25 -14.88
N LEU A 187 -3.29 10.42 -15.90
CA LEU A 187 -3.52 8.98 -15.71
C LEU A 187 -2.30 8.29 -15.08
N ALA A 188 -1.09 8.62 -15.53
CA ALA A 188 0.15 8.12 -14.94
C ALA A 188 0.29 8.57 -13.47
N HIS A 189 -0.04 9.82 -13.14
CA HIS A 189 -0.02 10.28 -11.75
C HIS A 189 -1.03 9.53 -10.87
N ARG A 190 -2.25 9.29 -11.37
CA ARG A 190 -3.28 8.51 -10.65
C ARG A 190 -2.79 7.10 -10.30
N VAL A 191 -2.12 6.42 -11.25
CA VAL A 191 -1.56 5.07 -11.02
C VAL A 191 -0.48 5.10 -9.95
N LEU A 192 0.36 6.14 -9.90
CA LEU A 192 1.36 6.28 -8.85
C LEU A 192 0.72 6.46 -7.47
N GLN A 193 -0.28 7.33 -7.36
CA GLN A 193 -0.96 7.59 -6.10
C GLN A 193 -1.64 6.33 -5.54
N GLU A 194 -2.32 5.56 -6.41
CA GLU A 194 -2.93 4.27 -6.04
C GLU A 194 -1.85 3.30 -5.50
N ARG A 195 -0.74 3.15 -6.22
CA ARG A 195 0.33 2.21 -5.84
C ARG A 195 1.14 2.66 -4.62
N LEU A 196 1.34 3.96 -4.43
CA LEU A 196 1.97 4.49 -3.23
C LEU A 196 1.08 4.28 -2.01
N GLY A 197 -0.22 4.56 -2.12
CA GLY A 197 -1.19 4.28 -1.06
C GLY A 197 -1.22 2.80 -0.65
N GLU A 198 -1.27 1.88 -1.62
CA GLU A 198 -1.16 0.44 -1.34
C GLU A 198 0.15 0.06 -0.65
N SER A 199 1.27 0.70 -1.01
CA SER A 199 2.57 0.42 -0.41
C SER A 199 2.63 0.90 1.05
N GLU A 200 2.09 2.08 1.33
CA GLU A 200 1.99 2.63 2.67
C GLU A 200 1.05 1.80 3.54
N GLU A 201 -0.11 1.40 3.01
CA GLU A 201 -1.05 0.52 3.71
C GLU A 201 -0.40 -0.82 4.08
N ARG A 202 0.31 -1.46 3.14
CA ARG A 202 1.05 -2.70 3.43
C ARG A 202 2.13 -2.50 4.48
N ALA A 203 2.81 -1.35 4.49
CA ALA A 203 3.80 -1.04 5.51
C ALA A 203 3.14 -0.88 6.90
N VAL A 204 1.97 -0.24 6.97
CA VAL A 204 1.17 -0.12 8.20
C VAL A 204 0.69 -1.49 8.68
N GLN A 205 0.11 -2.29 7.79
CA GLN A 205 -0.37 -3.64 8.11
C GLN A 205 0.78 -4.52 8.63
N LYS A 206 1.95 -4.47 8.00
CA LYS A 206 3.13 -5.21 8.46
C LYS A 206 3.60 -4.76 9.85
N ARG A 207 3.61 -3.45 10.12
CA ARG A 207 3.95 -2.91 11.44
C ARG A 207 2.95 -3.33 12.51
N GLU A 208 1.66 -3.31 12.17
CA GLU A 208 0.61 -3.74 13.09
C GLU A 208 0.69 -5.24 13.37
N GLN A 209 0.93 -6.06 12.34
CA GLN A 209 1.16 -7.49 12.52
C GLN A 209 2.36 -7.77 13.42
N ALA A 210 3.50 -7.11 13.18
CA ALA A 210 4.67 -7.24 14.04
C ALA A 210 4.38 -6.82 15.49
N ARG A 211 3.58 -5.76 15.69
CA ARG A 211 3.13 -5.33 17.03
C ARG A 211 2.28 -6.40 17.71
N ARG A 212 1.32 -6.99 16.99
CA ARG A 212 0.46 -8.06 17.51
C ARG A 212 1.26 -9.31 17.86
N GLU A 213 2.22 -9.69 17.01
CA GLU A 213 3.11 -10.83 17.27
C GLU A 213 3.99 -10.59 18.50
N ALA A 214 4.58 -9.40 18.64
CA ALA A 214 5.36 -9.00 19.81
C ALA A 214 4.52 -8.99 21.10
N GLU A 215 3.26 -8.57 21.03
CA GLU A 215 2.36 -8.60 22.18
C GLU A 215 1.99 -10.04 22.60
N VAL A 216 1.73 -10.91 21.64
CA VAL A 216 1.50 -12.35 21.91
C VAL A 216 2.74 -12.99 22.52
N GLU A 217 3.93 -12.67 22.01
CA GLU A 217 5.19 -13.17 22.57
C GLU A 217 5.43 -12.65 24.00
N LYS A 218 5.19 -11.36 24.24
CA LYS A 218 5.26 -10.76 25.58
C LYS A 218 4.30 -11.45 26.56
N ASN A 219 3.06 -11.71 26.13
CA ASN A 219 2.07 -12.41 26.95
C ASN A 219 2.47 -13.87 27.22
N ARG A 220 3.07 -14.56 26.25
CA ARG A 220 3.61 -15.91 26.44
C ARG A 220 4.76 -15.90 27.45
N ALA A 221 5.71 -14.98 27.30
CA ALA A 221 6.84 -14.84 28.22
C ALA A 221 6.37 -14.52 29.65
N ALA A 222 5.38 -13.64 29.80
CA ALA A 222 4.80 -13.31 31.10
C ALA A 222 4.17 -14.53 31.78
N ARG A 223 3.44 -15.38 31.05
CA ARG A 223 2.87 -16.63 31.60
C ARG A 223 3.94 -17.61 32.05
N VAL A 224 4.99 -17.79 31.27
CA VAL A 224 6.11 -18.67 31.63
C VAL A 224 6.82 -18.14 32.88
N LEU A 225 7.02 -16.82 32.98
CA LEU A 225 7.62 -16.21 34.15
C LEU A 225 6.75 -16.39 35.40
N GLN A 226 5.44 -16.20 35.28
CA GLN A 226 4.49 -16.41 36.37
C GLN A 226 4.48 -17.87 36.83
N GLU A 227 4.44 -18.83 35.91
CA GLU A 227 4.51 -20.26 36.23
C GLU A 227 5.81 -20.62 36.96
N ALA A 228 6.94 -20.05 36.51
CA ALA A 228 8.22 -20.23 37.18
C ALA A 228 8.25 -19.61 38.60
N GLN A 229 7.59 -18.47 38.80
CA GLN A 229 7.44 -17.86 40.14
C GLN A 229 6.58 -18.73 41.05
N GLU A 230 5.43 -19.22 40.57
CA GLU A 230 4.57 -20.13 41.32
C GLU A 230 5.29 -21.42 41.71
N ASP A 231 6.12 -21.99 40.82
CA ASP A 231 6.91 -23.19 41.14
C ASP A 231 7.97 -22.91 42.22
N ARG A 232 8.67 -21.77 42.13
CA ARG A 232 9.61 -21.32 43.17
C ARG A 232 8.93 -21.18 44.53
N GLU A 233 7.72 -20.61 44.58
CA GLU A 233 6.94 -20.49 45.81
C GLU A 233 6.50 -21.86 46.35
N ARG A 234 6.07 -22.78 45.49
CA ARG A 234 5.72 -24.16 45.88
C ARG A 234 6.92 -24.89 46.49
N VAL A 235 8.10 -24.74 45.88
CA VAL A 235 9.34 -25.34 46.39
C VAL A 235 9.73 -24.71 47.73
N ALA A 236 9.63 -23.39 47.87
CA ALA A 236 9.90 -22.69 49.12
C ALA A 236 8.97 -23.14 50.27
N LEU A 237 7.66 -23.26 49.99
CA LEU A 237 6.68 -23.75 50.97
C LEU A 237 6.96 -25.20 51.38
N ARG A 238 7.34 -26.08 50.44
CA ARG A 238 7.74 -27.46 50.75
C ARG A 238 8.97 -27.49 51.65
N ALA A 239 9.99 -26.70 51.34
CA ALA A 239 11.20 -26.60 52.14
C ALA A 239 10.92 -26.07 53.55
N GLN A 240 10.03 -25.07 53.69
CA GLN A 240 9.62 -24.54 54.99
C GLN A 240 8.88 -25.59 55.83
N ARG A 241 7.95 -26.34 55.23
CA ARG A 241 7.23 -27.43 55.90
C ARG A 241 8.18 -28.54 56.36
N GLU A 242 9.13 -28.93 55.52
CA GLU A 242 10.14 -29.92 55.88
C GLU A 242 11.03 -29.44 57.02
N ARG A 243 11.46 -28.17 57.00
CA ARG A 243 12.25 -27.56 58.07
C ARG A 243 11.50 -27.57 59.40
N LEU A 244 10.21 -27.21 59.41
CA LEU A 244 9.36 -27.27 60.60
C LEU A 244 9.18 -28.71 61.11
N ALA A 245 8.96 -29.68 60.22
CA ALA A 245 8.84 -31.09 60.59
C ALA A 245 10.13 -31.63 61.22
N ARG A 246 11.30 -31.28 60.66
CA ARG A 246 12.61 -31.63 61.23
C ARG A 246 12.84 -31.00 62.60
N ALA A 247 12.46 -29.73 62.78
CA ALA A 247 12.56 -29.06 64.07
C ALA A 247 11.72 -29.76 65.14
N ARG A 248 10.46 -30.10 64.82
CA ARG A 248 9.57 -30.84 65.73
C ARG A 248 10.09 -32.23 66.08
N GLY A 249 10.69 -32.94 65.13
CA GLY A 249 11.30 -34.25 65.37
C GLY A 249 12.53 -34.23 66.27
N GLN A 250 13.22 -33.10 66.42
CA GLN A 250 14.34 -32.96 67.37
C GLN A 250 13.88 -32.70 68.82
N GLU A 251 12.64 -32.23 69.01
CA GLU A 251 12.07 -31.97 70.33
C GLU A 251 11.40 -33.20 70.96
N GLU A 252 11.18 -34.28 70.21
CA GLU A 252 10.79 -35.59 70.79
C GLU A 252 11.94 -36.06 71.69
N PRO A 253 11.77 -36.04 73.03
CA PRO A 253 12.86 -36.26 73.94
C PRO A 253 13.36 -37.70 73.82
N ARG A 254 14.68 -37.87 73.94
CA ARG A 254 15.38 -39.14 74.21
C ARG A 254 14.97 -39.74 75.57
N GLY A 255 13.68 -39.86 75.83
CA GLY A 255 13.09 -40.46 77.02
C GLY A 255 13.14 -41.98 76.92
N GLY A 256 14.21 -42.55 77.47
CA GLY A 256 14.27 -43.87 78.09
C GLY A 256 13.43 -45.01 77.48
N GLY A 257 14.03 -45.76 76.56
CA GLY A 257 13.60 -47.10 76.18
C GLY A 257 14.76 -48.07 76.25
N ALA A 258 15.12 -48.50 77.47
CA ALA A 258 15.99 -49.64 77.67
C ALA A 258 15.26 -50.93 77.28
N GLY A 259 15.91 -51.78 76.49
CA GLY A 259 15.64 -53.22 76.41
C GLY A 259 14.47 -53.63 75.51
N VAL A 260 14.81 -54.26 74.38
CA VAL A 260 14.58 -55.69 74.07
C VAL A 260 14.95 -55.85 72.59
N GLY A 261 15.96 -56.70 72.33
CA GLY A 261 16.57 -56.84 71.02
C GLY A 261 15.67 -57.52 69.99
N PRO A 262 15.85 -57.23 68.69
CA PRO A 262 15.36 -58.08 67.64
C PRO A 262 16.43 -59.13 67.28
N SER A 263 16.07 -60.39 67.50
CA SER A 263 16.74 -61.56 66.92
C SER A 263 17.01 -61.34 65.45
N ALA A 264 18.23 -61.73 65.05
CA ALA A 264 18.64 -61.90 63.69
C ALA A 264 17.63 -62.82 62.96
N VAL A 265 16.93 -62.29 61.94
CA VAL A 265 16.38 -63.11 60.88
C VAL A 265 17.10 -62.73 59.58
N THR A 266 18.03 -63.60 59.24
CA THR A 266 18.76 -63.66 57.97
C THR A 266 17.78 -64.05 56.87
N GLY A 267 17.02 -63.07 56.37
CA GLY A 267 16.21 -63.20 55.17
C GLY A 267 17.03 -62.88 53.94
N SER A 268 17.69 -63.91 53.38
CA SER A 268 18.16 -63.93 52.00
C SER A 268 17.10 -63.36 51.06
N ARG A 269 17.33 -62.14 50.56
CA ARG A 269 16.55 -61.59 49.45
C ARG A 269 17.49 -61.40 48.28
N SER A 270 17.41 -62.42 47.43
CA SER A 270 17.97 -62.57 46.09
C SER A 270 18.25 -61.25 45.40
N GLY A 271 19.46 -61.16 44.84
CA GLY A 271 19.88 -60.07 43.97
C GLY A 271 18.87 -59.82 42.85
N ALA A 272 18.20 -58.69 42.95
CA ALA A 272 17.67 -58.01 41.78
C ALA A 272 18.87 -57.37 41.09
N VAL A 273 19.40 -58.09 40.10
CA VAL A 273 20.28 -57.58 39.07
C VAL A 273 19.67 -56.27 38.58
N TYR A 274 20.39 -55.16 38.80
CA TYR A 274 20.15 -53.93 38.08
C TYR A 274 20.50 -54.23 36.62
N GLN A 275 19.50 -54.70 35.88
CA GLN A 275 19.55 -54.79 34.44
C GLN A 275 19.64 -53.35 33.96
N GLN A 276 20.85 -52.94 33.55
CA GLN A 276 21.01 -51.68 32.82
C GLN A 276 19.97 -51.66 31.70
N PRO A 277 19.17 -50.60 31.56
CA PRO A 277 18.34 -50.45 30.39
C PRO A 277 19.27 -50.48 29.16
N PRO A 278 18.96 -51.26 28.12
CA PRO A 278 19.82 -51.35 26.95
C PRO A 278 20.05 -49.95 26.36
N PRO A 279 21.28 -49.59 25.96
CA PRO A 279 21.56 -48.35 25.24
C PRO A 279 20.94 -48.46 23.85
N GLY A 280 19.65 -48.14 23.71
CA GLY A 280 18.97 -48.39 22.44
C GLY A 280 17.48 -48.13 22.47
N ASN A 281 17.06 -46.94 22.86
CA ASN A 281 15.89 -46.26 22.30
C ASN A 281 15.84 -44.87 22.90
N ARG A 282 16.61 -43.94 22.31
CA ARG A 282 16.20 -42.54 22.34
C ARG A 282 14.79 -42.53 21.72
N PRO A 283 13.74 -42.06 22.41
CA PRO A 283 12.55 -41.67 21.68
C PRO A 283 13.03 -40.63 20.68
N GLU A 284 13.00 -40.96 19.40
CA GLU A 284 12.89 -39.93 18.38
C GLU A 284 11.66 -39.13 18.81
N TYR A 285 11.91 -37.99 19.46
CA TYR A 285 10.98 -36.89 19.40
C TYR A 285 10.94 -36.53 17.93
N ARG A 286 10.14 -37.27 17.16
CA ARG A 286 9.53 -36.75 15.95
C ARG A 286 8.75 -35.55 16.44
N VAL A 287 9.40 -34.41 16.38
CA VAL A 287 8.74 -33.13 16.25
C VAL A 287 7.91 -33.32 14.99
N ASN A 288 6.66 -33.74 15.16
CA ASN A 288 5.67 -33.62 14.12
C ASN A 288 5.52 -32.12 13.92
N THR A 289 6.36 -31.54 13.06
CA THR A 289 6.02 -30.36 12.30
C THR A 289 4.91 -30.80 11.36
N SER A 290 3.73 -31.07 11.92
CA SER A 290 2.50 -31.12 11.17
C SER A 290 2.28 -29.69 10.72
N THR A 291 2.92 -29.37 9.60
CA THR A 291 2.61 -28.24 8.75
C THR A 291 1.09 -28.17 8.67
N LEU A 292 0.53 -27.14 9.30
CA LEU A 292 -0.87 -26.77 9.16
C LEU A 292 -1.01 -26.28 7.71
N VAL A 293 -1.09 -27.22 6.77
CA VAL A 293 -1.60 -26.98 5.42
C VAL A 293 -3.08 -26.69 5.63
N GLY A 294 -3.41 -25.40 5.74
CA GLY A 294 -4.77 -24.91 5.67
C GLY A 294 -5.35 -25.29 4.31
N ALA A 295 -5.97 -26.46 4.24
CA ALA A 295 -6.93 -26.80 3.22
C ALA A 295 -8.07 -25.77 3.28
N GLY A 296 -8.44 -25.24 2.12
CA GLY A 296 -9.36 -24.14 1.98
C GLY A 296 -10.74 -24.43 2.57
N ASN A 297 -11.38 -23.36 3.04
CA ASN A 297 -12.82 -23.35 3.26
C ASN A 297 -13.45 -22.45 2.18
N GLN A 298 -14.02 -23.11 1.18
CA GLN A 298 -15.00 -22.51 0.28
C GLN A 298 -16.33 -22.37 1.03
N HIS A 299 -17.11 -21.36 0.65
CA HIS A 299 -18.50 -21.09 1.00
C HIS A 299 -18.76 -20.46 2.39
N ASN A 300 -19.05 -19.16 2.38
CA ASN A 300 -20.32 -18.73 2.96
C ASN A 300 -20.86 -17.52 2.19
N ALA A 301 -21.94 -17.76 1.45
CA ALA A 301 -22.81 -16.74 0.88
C ALA A 301 -24.05 -16.69 1.76
N GLY A 302 -24.45 -15.49 2.18
CA GLY A 302 -25.82 -15.22 2.62
C GLY A 302 -25.99 -14.60 4.00
N SER A 303 -27.00 -13.72 4.05
CA SER A 303 -27.61 -13.02 5.20
C SER A 303 -26.86 -11.81 5.75
N SER A 304 -27.30 -10.58 5.49
CA SER A 304 -28.61 -9.93 5.82
C SER A 304 -28.80 -9.69 7.31
N SER A 305 -28.54 -8.47 7.75
CA SER A 305 -29.12 -7.75 8.91
C SER A 305 -28.58 -6.31 8.78
N ASP A 306 -29.34 -5.36 8.24
CA ASP A 306 -30.24 -4.49 9.01
C ASP A 306 -29.63 -4.05 10.34
N GLU A 307 -28.85 -2.96 10.31
CA GLU A 307 -28.62 -2.10 11.47
C GLU A 307 -29.25 -0.72 11.22
N PRO A 308 -30.17 -0.26 12.08
CA PRO A 308 -30.75 1.07 11.96
C PRO A 308 -29.76 2.14 12.44
N GLY A 309 -29.66 3.20 11.64
CA GLY A 309 -28.81 4.36 11.90
C GLY A 309 -29.09 5.00 13.25
N ALA A 310 -28.07 5.00 14.11
CA ALA A 310 -27.95 5.95 15.19
C ALA A 310 -27.44 7.28 14.61
N GLY A 311 -28.35 8.23 14.45
CA GLY A 311 -28.01 9.62 14.17
C GLY A 311 -27.20 10.17 15.34
N ILE A 312 -25.89 10.33 15.13
CA ILE A 312 -25.05 11.12 16.03
C ILE A 312 -25.22 12.57 15.57
N ASP A 313 -26.06 13.28 16.32
CA ASP A 313 -26.27 14.72 16.22
C ASP A 313 -24.93 15.43 16.41
N ARG A 314 -24.52 16.20 15.40
CA ARG A 314 -23.16 16.77 15.28
C ARG A 314 -23.16 18.27 15.59
N SER A 315 -24.00 18.68 16.53
CA SER A 315 -24.10 20.05 17.04
C SER A 315 -24.07 19.99 18.56
N ASP A 316 -22.87 20.00 19.15
CA ASP A 316 -22.56 20.55 20.48
C ASP A 316 -21.15 20.15 20.93
N TYR A 317 -20.13 20.65 20.22
CA TYR A 317 -18.77 20.69 20.76
C TYR A 317 -18.14 22.05 20.46
N THR A 318 -18.73 23.08 21.05
CA THR A 318 -18.10 24.38 21.27
C THR A 318 -17.66 24.41 22.74
N ALA A 319 -16.73 23.55 23.10
CA ALA A 319 -16.01 23.66 24.37
C ALA A 319 -14.75 24.46 24.07
N GLU A 320 -14.76 25.75 24.44
CA GLU A 320 -13.55 26.54 24.57
C GLU A 320 -12.65 25.85 25.59
N VAL A 321 -11.65 25.13 25.09
CA VAL A 321 -10.57 24.60 25.94
C VAL A 321 -9.59 25.76 26.13
N PRO A 322 -9.40 26.29 27.34
CA PRO A 322 -8.36 27.26 27.59
C PRO A 322 -7.02 26.60 27.30
N PHE A 323 -6.28 27.21 26.37
CA PHE A 323 -4.92 26.84 26.03
C PHE A 323 -4.00 27.30 27.18
N ASP A 324 -3.97 26.51 28.26
CA ASP A 324 -2.87 26.56 29.22
C ASP A 324 -1.69 25.83 28.58
N GLU A 325 -0.68 26.60 28.16
CA GLU A 325 0.63 26.07 27.77
C GLU A 325 1.30 25.48 29.02
N PRO A 326 1.53 24.15 29.12
CA PRO A 326 2.53 23.67 30.05
C PRO A 326 3.90 24.06 29.48
N SER A 327 4.44 25.15 30.03
CA SER A 327 5.88 25.40 30.10
C SER A 327 6.53 24.28 30.93
N SER A 328 6.67 23.11 30.32
CA SER A 328 7.48 22.01 30.82
C SER A 328 8.69 21.88 29.90
N ARG A 329 9.63 22.79 30.12
CA ARG A 329 11.06 22.61 29.85
C ARG A 329 11.48 21.35 30.62
N GLY A 330 11.33 20.20 29.98
CA GLY A 330 11.86 18.94 30.48
C GLY A 330 13.38 19.08 30.60
N GLU A 331 13.86 19.14 31.83
CA GLU A 331 15.15 18.57 32.20
C GLU A 331 15.17 17.13 31.68
N GLU A 332 15.81 16.94 30.54
CA GLU A 332 16.29 15.62 30.14
C GLU A 332 17.32 15.23 31.20
N ALA A 333 16.89 14.38 32.13
CA ALA A 333 17.81 13.67 33.00
C ALA A 333 18.74 12.86 32.09
N GLU A 334 19.97 13.34 31.97
CA GLU A 334 21.14 12.56 31.58
C GLU A 334 21.13 11.28 32.44
N LEU A 335 20.61 10.21 31.87
CA LEU A 335 20.93 8.86 32.32
C LEU A 335 22.35 8.61 31.81
N ASP A 336 23.31 8.86 32.70
CA ASP A 336 24.68 8.40 32.59
C ASP A 336 24.66 6.86 32.50
N ASP A 337 24.60 6.34 31.28
CA ASP A 337 25.02 4.98 30.94
C ASP A 337 26.56 4.92 31.02
N GLU A 338 27.09 5.04 32.23
CA GLU A 338 28.46 4.62 32.54
C GLU A 338 28.50 3.08 32.64
N ASP A 339 29.54 2.51 32.03
CA ASP A 339 30.00 1.12 32.19
C ASP A 339 29.39 0.02 31.31
N GLU A 340 29.60 0.14 29.99
CA GLU A 340 29.89 -1.04 29.17
C GLU A 340 31.12 -0.79 28.27
N GLN A 341 32.27 -0.59 28.91
CA GLN A 341 33.60 -0.71 28.30
C GLN A 341 33.89 -2.19 28.00
N GLY A 342 33.17 -2.72 27.01
CA GLY A 342 33.56 -3.92 26.28
C GLY A 342 34.65 -3.57 25.28
N ASP A 343 35.85 -4.11 25.49
CA ASP A 343 37.02 -4.07 24.64
C ASP A 343 36.69 -4.04 23.13
N LYS A 344 36.74 -2.86 22.53
CA LYS A 344 36.87 -2.73 21.07
C LYS A 344 38.34 -3.01 20.72
N PRO A 345 38.66 -4.06 19.95
CA PRO A 345 40.02 -4.27 19.50
C PRO A 345 40.49 -3.08 18.67
N PRO A 346 41.77 -2.69 18.79
CA PRO A 346 42.29 -1.48 18.17
C PRO A 346 42.27 -1.60 16.63
N PRO A 347 42.03 -0.49 15.91
CA PRO A 347 42.02 -0.47 14.45
C PRO A 347 43.46 -0.43 13.93
N TYR A 348 44.15 -1.57 13.92
CA TYR A 348 45.41 -1.73 13.20
C TYR A 348 45.32 -2.90 12.22
N GLY A 349 45.36 -2.58 10.93
CA GLY A 349 45.38 -3.57 9.86
C GLY A 349 45.02 -3.02 8.49
N ARG A 350 45.53 -1.84 8.11
CA ARG A 350 45.53 -1.38 6.72
C ARG A 350 46.58 -2.22 5.98
N GLU A 351 46.21 -3.43 5.57
CA GLU A 351 47.02 -4.21 4.63
C GLU A 351 46.91 -3.58 3.25
N GLU A 352 47.95 -2.84 2.89
CA GLU A 352 48.25 -2.43 1.53
C GLU A 352 48.54 -3.68 0.68
N TRP A 353 47.48 -4.29 0.14
CA TRP A 353 47.63 -5.21 -0.97
C TRP A 353 47.94 -4.40 -2.23
N GLY A 354 49.24 -4.25 -2.47
CA GLY A 354 49.79 -3.78 -3.72
C GLY A 354 49.20 -4.53 -4.91
N SER A 355 48.84 -3.78 -5.94
CA SER A 355 48.64 -4.30 -7.28
C SER A 355 49.38 -3.39 -8.25
N GLY A 356 50.70 -3.55 -8.27
CA GLY A 356 51.48 -3.16 -9.42
C GLY A 356 51.11 -4.06 -10.59
N ARG A 357 50.60 -3.47 -11.67
CA ARG A 357 50.85 -4.00 -13.02
C ARG A 357 51.25 -2.86 -13.95
N ARG A 358 52.49 -3.00 -14.38
CA ARG A 358 53.18 -2.33 -15.48
C ARG A 358 52.31 -2.34 -16.75
N LEU A 359 52.26 -1.21 -17.43
CA LEU A 359 52.26 -1.20 -18.88
C LEU A 359 53.48 -0.39 -19.31
N GLY A 360 54.44 -1.11 -19.88
CA GLY A 360 55.52 -0.54 -20.67
C GLY A 360 55.25 -0.80 -22.14
N SER A 361 55.86 0.09 -22.94
CA SER A 361 56.06 0.08 -24.39
C SER A 361 54.89 0.53 -25.27
#